data_AF-I4C1D6-F1
#
_entry.id   AF-I4C1D6-F1
#
_cell.length_a   1.000
_cell.length_b   1.000
_cell.length_c   1.000
_cell.angle_alpha   90.00
_cell.angle_beta   90.00
_cell.angle_gamma   90.00
#
_symmetry.space_group_name_H-M   'P 1'
#
loop_
_entity.id
_entity.type
_entity.pdbx_description
1 polymer ?
#
loop_
_entity_poly.entity_id
_entity_poly.type
_entity_poly.pdbx_seq_one_letter_code
_entity_poly.pdbx_strand_id
1 'polypeptide(L)'
;MKAFEEIGKSALRELLIKNWMTHDGTWFYHCLQTVGIEKTNELNKAAIKSLAGIEMGRIRKIFEFTKPRVDNLEELTDFIDAAFRLNIGDFMGATHSFPEKNLLRWEVGDQGCWAYRGVKRLGVIDRYECGVMYRIFCWLDCLGIQYRVSPNEIGCLFHKYGKCAGDIRLFS
;
A
#
# COMPACT_ATOMS: atom_id res chain seq x y z
N MET A 1 20.08 25.83 10.15
CA MET A 1 19.75 24.43 9.80
C MET A 1 19.19 23.78 11.05
N LYS A 2 18.10 23.00 10.96
CA LYS A 2 17.59 22.25 12.12
C LYS A 2 18.58 21.13 12.47
N ALA A 3 18.79 20.86 13.76
CA ALA A 3 19.52 19.66 14.19
C ALA A 3 18.69 18.41 13.90
N PHE A 4 19.33 17.24 13.76
CA PHE A 4 18.63 15.99 13.44
C PHE A 4 17.54 15.65 14.49
N GLU A 5 17.85 15.85 15.77
CA GLU A 5 16.92 15.63 16.88
C GLU A 5 15.67 16.53 16.84
N GLU A 6 15.73 17.67 16.12
CA GLU A 6 14.63 18.63 16.00
C GLU A 6 13.65 18.29 14.86
N ILE A 7 13.97 17.31 13.99
CA ILE A 7 13.14 16.95 12.84
C ILE A 7 11.85 16.24 13.29
N GLY A 8 11.92 15.48 14.38
CA GLY A 8 10.80 14.70 14.91
C GLY A 8 10.45 13.48 14.06
N LYS A 9 9.80 12.48 14.68
CA LYS A 9 9.48 11.19 14.03
C LYS A 9 8.58 11.34 12.81
N SER A 10 7.63 12.27 12.84
CA SER A 10 6.67 12.49 11.74
C SER A 10 7.39 12.98 10.47
N ALA A 11 8.19 14.04 10.56
CA ALA A 11 8.87 14.59 9.39
C ALA A 11 9.95 13.62 8.87
N LEU A 12 10.65 12.90 9.76
CA LEU A 12 11.59 11.86 9.34
C LEU A 12 10.89 10.73 8.58
N ARG A 13 9.77 10.22 9.12
CA ARG A 13 8.95 9.20 8.46
C ARG A 13 8.48 9.67 7.08
N GLU A 14 7.93 10.88 7.00
CA GLU A 14 7.42 11.46 5.75
C GLU A 14 8.53 11.57 4.69
N LEU A 15 9.74 11.99 5.08
CA LEU A 15 10.90 12.03 4.18
C LEU A 15 11.30 10.64 3.68
N LEU A 16 11.38 9.66 4.58
CA LEU A 16 11.78 8.29 4.23
C LEU A 16 10.78 7.63 3.28
N ILE A 17 9.47 7.80 3.53
CA ILE A 17 8.42 7.27 2.65
C ILE A 17 8.45 7.97 1.29
N LYS A 18 8.64 9.30 1.24
CA LYS A 18 8.78 10.01 -0.03
C LYS A 18 9.97 9.49 -0.85
N ASN A 19 11.14 9.37 -0.22
CA ASN A 19 12.33 8.84 -0.87
C ASN A 19 12.11 7.43 -1.40
N TRP A 20 11.47 6.56 -0.60
CA TRP A 20 11.14 5.21 -1.02
C TRP A 20 10.15 5.20 -2.20
N MET A 21 9.03 5.92 -2.13
CA MET A 21 8.05 5.95 -3.23
C MET A 21 8.59 6.60 -4.49
N THR A 22 9.48 7.59 -4.37
CA THR A 22 10.20 8.17 -5.51
C THR A 22 11.13 7.14 -6.13
N HIS A 23 11.90 6.42 -5.32
CA HIS A 23 12.74 5.32 -5.81
C HIS A 23 11.92 4.27 -6.56
N ASP A 24 10.80 3.79 -5.98
CA ASP A 24 9.93 2.80 -6.60
C ASP A 24 9.33 3.31 -7.92
N GLY A 25 8.91 4.58 -7.96
CA GLY A 25 8.44 5.21 -9.20
C GLY A 25 9.53 5.30 -10.28
N THR A 26 10.77 5.65 -9.91
CA THR A 26 11.90 5.70 -10.83
C THR A 26 12.31 4.31 -11.31
N TRP A 27 12.30 3.32 -10.42
CA TRP A 27 12.55 1.91 -10.77
C TRP A 27 11.50 1.41 -11.76
N PHE A 28 10.20 1.67 -11.49
CA PHE A 28 9.11 1.32 -12.40
C PHE A 28 9.30 1.96 -13.77
N TYR A 29 9.68 3.23 -13.82
CA TYR A 29 10.00 3.92 -15.07
C TYR A 29 11.11 3.23 -15.85
N HIS A 30 12.23 2.88 -15.21
CA HIS A 30 13.34 2.20 -15.89
C HIS A 30 12.98 0.79 -16.35
N CYS A 31 12.19 0.04 -15.57
CA CYS A 31 11.65 -1.23 -16.02
C CYS A 31 10.76 -1.03 -17.26
N LEU A 32 9.87 -0.05 -17.25
CA LEU A 32 9.01 0.25 -18.39
C LEU A 32 9.81 0.54 -19.66
N GLN A 33 10.87 1.34 -19.56
CA GLN A 33 11.74 1.65 -20.70
C GLN A 33 12.51 0.43 -21.22
N THR A 34 12.80 -0.54 -20.36
CA THR A 34 13.66 -1.68 -20.70
C THR A 34 12.88 -2.89 -21.20
N VAL A 35 11.73 -3.19 -20.56
CA VAL A 35 11.01 -4.46 -20.77
C VAL A 35 9.53 -4.29 -21.11
N GLY A 36 9.04 -3.05 -21.23
CA GLY A 36 7.63 -2.77 -21.52
C GLY A 36 6.71 -2.94 -20.31
N ILE A 37 5.46 -2.48 -20.42
CA ILE A 37 4.53 -2.39 -19.28
C ILE A 37 4.09 -3.76 -18.76
N GLU A 38 3.90 -4.74 -19.65
CA GLU A 38 3.41 -6.07 -19.29
C GLU A 38 4.41 -6.77 -18.35
N LYS A 39 5.69 -6.79 -18.73
CA LYS A 39 6.75 -7.34 -17.87
C LYS A 39 7.02 -6.45 -16.65
N THR A 40 6.86 -5.14 -16.77
CA THR A 40 7.00 -4.23 -15.63
C THR A 40 5.94 -4.49 -14.55
N ASN A 41 4.68 -4.74 -14.91
CA ASN A 41 3.64 -5.12 -13.95
C ASN A 41 3.98 -6.44 -13.26
N GLU A 42 4.44 -7.45 -14.00
CA GLU A 42 4.88 -8.74 -13.44
C GLU A 42 6.00 -8.55 -12.41
N LEU A 43 7.06 -7.82 -12.79
CA LEU A 43 8.19 -7.54 -11.90
C LEU A 43 7.77 -6.74 -10.68
N ASN A 44 6.92 -5.72 -10.85
CA ASN A 44 6.42 -4.90 -9.77
C ASN A 44 5.62 -5.74 -8.75
N LYS A 45 4.70 -6.58 -9.22
CA LYS A 45 3.94 -7.50 -8.35
C LYS A 45 4.85 -8.51 -7.67
N ALA A 46 5.86 -9.05 -8.35
CA ALA A 46 6.82 -9.97 -7.75
C ALA A 46 7.64 -9.31 -6.63
N ALA A 47 8.11 -8.08 -6.87
CA ALA A 47 8.83 -7.28 -5.87
C ALA A 47 7.93 -6.97 -4.67
N ILE A 48 6.69 -6.53 -4.91
CA ILE A 48 5.69 -6.25 -3.86
C ILE A 48 5.42 -7.50 -3.01
N LYS A 49 5.17 -8.65 -3.65
CA LYS A 49 4.89 -9.90 -2.94
C LYS A 49 6.07 -10.34 -2.05
N SER A 50 7.29 -10.17 -2.55
CA SER A 50 8.52 -10.47 -1.80
C SER A 50 8.71 -9.51 -0.62
N LEU A 51 8.46 -8.21 -0.85
CA LEU A 51 8.57 -7.19 0.17
C LEU A 51 7.53 -7.36 1.27
N ALA A 52 6.28 -7.71 0.93
CA ALA A 52 5.18 -7.83 1.88
C ALA A 52 5.53 -8.73 3.07
N GLY A 53 6.13 -9.91 2.83
CA GLY A 53 6.55 -10.80 3.92
C GLY A 53 7.64 -10.20 4.81
N ILE A 54 8.64 -9.55 4.20
CA ILE A 54 9.73 -8.87 4.92
C ILE A 54 9.18 -7.72 5.76
N GLU A 55 8.30 -6.92 5.17
CA GLU A 55 7.65 -5.77 5.78
C GLU A 55 6.75 -6.17 6.94
N MET A 56 5.86 -7.15 6.76
CA MET A 56 5.02 -7.68 7.84
C MET A 56 5.88 -8.26 8.98
N GLY A 57 6.99 -8.92 8.65
CA GLY A 57 7.95 -9.40 9.65
C GLY A 57 8.59 -8.25 10.46
N ARG A 58 8.93 -7.12 9.82
CA ARG A 58 9.46 -5.93 10.51
C ARG A 58 8.41 -5.26 11.39
N ILE A 59 7.18 -5.11 10.87
CA ILE A 59 6.06 -4.50 11.60
C ILE A 59 5.72 -5.34 12.83
N ARG A 60 5.64 -6.67 12.70
CA ARG A 60 5.45 -7.58 13.83
C ARG A 60 6.48 -7.38 14.93
N LYS A 61 7.76 -7.21 14.58
CA LYS A 61 8.81 -6.94 15.57
C LYS A 61 8.64 -5.57 16.26
N ILE A 62 8.28 -4.54 15.50
CA ILE A 62 8.09 -3.18 16.04
C ILE A 62 6.93 -3.14 17.04
N PHE A 63 5.83 -3.85 16.75
CA PHE A 63 4.66 -3.91 17.62
C PHE A 63 4.69 -5.07 18.60
N GLU A 64 5.84 -5.73 18.77
CA GLU A 64 6.02 -6.87 19.70
C GLU A 64 4.99 -7.99 19.49
N PHE A 65 4.51 -8.13 18.24
CA PHE A 65 3.55 -9.14 17.83
C PHE A 65 4.25 -10.49 17.65
N THR A 66 4.32 -11.27 18.74
CA THR A 66 5.04 -12.55 18.80
C THR A 66 4.21 -13.75 18.36
N LYS A 67 2.90 -13.60 18.23
CA LYS A 67 2.01 -14.70 17.88
C LYS A 67 2.18 -15.14 16.42
N PRO A 68 2.09 -16.44 16.12
CA PRO A 68 2.19 -16.93 14.76
C PRO A 68 1.02 -16.49 13.87
N ARG A 69 -0.15 -16.24 14.47
CA ARG A 69 -1.37 -15.78 13.78
C ARG A 69 -2.04 -14.68 14.59
N VAL A 70 -2.93 -13.95 13.93
CA VAL A 70 -3.82 -13.00 14.58
C VAL A 70 -5.03 -13.76 15.09
N ASP A 71 -5.35 -13.64 16.39
CA ASP A 71 -6.33 -14.52 17.04
C ASP A 71 -7.77 -14.03 16.87
N ASN A 72 -7.96 -12.73 16.65
CA ASN A 72 -9.28 -12.13 16.50
C ASN A 72 -9.25 -10.86 15.64
N LEU A 73 -10.45 -10.40 15.27
CA LEU A 73 -10.63 -9.25 14.38
C LEU A 73 -10.18 -7.91 14.96
N GLU A 74 -10.18 -7.76 16.29
CA GLU A 74 -9.74 -6.53 16.96
C GLU A 74 -8.22 -6.39 16.86
N GLU A 75 -7.50 -7.44 17.24
CA GLU A 75 -6.04 -7.53 17.10
C GLU A 75 -5.60 -7.37 15.63
N LEU A 76 -6.42 -7.84 14.70
CA LEU A 76 -6.18 -7.64 13.27
C LEU A 76 -6.34 -6.19 12.84
N THR A 77 -7.40 -5.56 13.31
CA THR A 77 -7.72 -4.16 13.02
C THR A 77 -6.60 -3.25 13.51
N ASP A 78 -6.15 -3.45 14.75
CA ASP A 78 -5.03 -2.70 15.34
C ASP A 78 -3.74 -2.91 14.57
N PHE A 79 -3.42 -4.15 14.19
CA PHE A 79 -2.22 -4.44 13.41
C PHE A 79 -2.23 -3.79 12.02
N ILE A 80 -3.37 -3.84 11.32
CA ILE A 80 -3.55 -3.18 10.03
C ILE A 80 -3.42 -1.67 10.20
N ASP A 81 -4.10 -1.07 11.18
CA ASP A 81 -3.99 0.37 11.44
C ASP A 81 -2.54 0.80 11.68
N ALA A 82 -1.82 0.02 12.49
CA ALA A 82 -0.43 0.26 12.79
C ALA A 82 0.47 0.15 11.54
N ALA A 83 0.21 -0.84 10.68
CA ALA A 83 0.91 -1.00 9.41
C ALA A 83 0.67 0.17 8.44
N PHE A 84 -0.58 0.64 8.34
CA PHE A 84 -0.95 1.82 7.55
C PHE A 84 -0.24 3.07 8.09
N ARG A 85 -0.28 3.29 9.42
CA ARG A 85 0.39 4.40 10.10
C ARG A 85 1.90 4.38 9.98
N LEU A 86 2.54 3.25 9.67
CA LEU A 86 3.98 3.20 9.40
C LEU A 86 4.31 3.45 7.93
N ASN A 87 3.47 2.97 7.00
CA ASN A 87 3.85 2.85 5.59
C ASN A 87 3.16 3.84 4.64
N ILE A 88 2.08 4.50 5.08
CA ILE A 88 1.33 5.45 4.24
C ILE A 88 1.67 6.88 4.62
N GLY A 89 2.51 7.53 3.82
CA GLY A 89 2.87 8.93 4.01
C GLY A 89 1.68 9.86 3.74
N ASP A 90 1.65 11.02 4.39
CA ASP A 90 0.50 11.94 4.33
C ASP A 90 0.26 12.40 2.88
N PHE A 91 1.33 12.55 2.10
CA PHE A 91 1.27 12.91 0.67
C PHE A 91 0.54 11.90 -0.23
N MET A 92 0.32 10.67 0.22
CA MET A 92 -0.35 9.64 -0.57
C MET A 92 -1.87 9.86 -0.65
N GLY A 93 -2.43 10.63 0.29
CA GLY A 93 -3.86 10.97 0.33
C GLY A 93 -4.79 9.79 0.57
N ALA A 94 -4.27 8.63 0.97
CA ALA A 94 -5.07 7.45 1.28
C ALA A 94 -5.49 7.46 2.75
N THR A 95 -6.77 7.21 3.01
CA THR A 95 -7.31 7.03 4.35
C THR A 95 -7.94 5.64 4.46
N HIS A 96 -8.05 5.16 5.69
CA HIS A 96 -8.75 3.92 6.00
C HIS A 96 -9.62 4.08 7.24
N SER A 97 -10.65 3.25 7.34
CA SER A 97 -11.52 3.15 8.51
C SER A 97 -12.08 1.74 8.65
N PHE A 98 -12.61 1.44 9.84
CA PHE A 98 -13.28 0.18 10.13
C PHE A 98 -14.74 0.44 10.53
N PRO A 99 -15.65 0.68 9.56
CA PRO A 99 -17.08 0.90 9.84
C PRO A 99 -17.76 -0.30 10.50
N GLU A 100 -17.23 -1.52 10.30
CA GLU A 100 -17.61 -2.74 11.03
C GLU A 100 -16.34 -3.45 11.48
N LYS A 101 -16.44 -4.34 12.48
CA LYS A 101 -15.29 -5.11 13.02
C LYS A 101 -14.51 -5.89 11.96
N ASN A 102 -15.15 -6.28 10.86
CA ASN A 102 -14.55 -7.05 9.78
C ASN A 102 -14.62 -6.36 8.42
N LEU A 103 -14.76 -5.03 8.39
CA LEU A 103 -14.86 -4.28 7.15
C LEU A 103 -13.82 -3.15 7.15
N LEU A 104 -12.74 -3.33 6.41
CA LEU A 104 -11.76 -2.29 6.15
C LEU A 104 -12.23 -1.48 4.93
N ARG A 105 -12.54 -0.20 5.13
CA ARG A 105 -12.86 0.75 4.07
C ARG A 105 -11.64 1.60 3.77
N TRP A 106 -11.30 1.78 2.50
CA TRP A 106 -10.28 2.73 2.06
C TRP A 106 -10.85 3.73 1.06
N GLU A 107 -10.24 4.90 1.04
CA GLU A 107 -10.48 5.91 0.03
C GLU A 107 -9.20 6.71 -0.23
N VAL A 108 -9.09 7.27 -1.43
CA VAL A 108 -8.07 8.25 -1.77
C VAL A 108 -8.77 9.59 -1.87
N GLY A 109 -8.40 10.52 -1.00
CA GLY A 109 -8.97 11.86 -0.95
C GLY A 109 -8.57 12.76 -2.13
N ASP A 110 -8.99 14.03 -2.05
CA ASP A 110 -8.89 15.01 -3.14
C ASP A 110 -7.45 15.29 -3.62
N GLN A 111 -6.46 15.03 -2.75
CA GLN A 111 -5.03 15.07 -3.09
C GLN A 111 -4.71 14.15 -4.29
N GLY A 112 -5.53 13.13 -4.53
CA GLY A 112 -5.40 12.11 -5.58
C GLY A 112 -4.29 11.10 -5.31
N CYS A 113 -4.31 9.98 -6.04
CA CYS A 113 -3.32 8.92 -5.88
C CYS A 113 -1.99 9.26 -6.59
N TRP A 114 -0.87 9.21 -5.85
CA TRP A 114 0.46 9.48 -6.41
C TRP A 114 0.82 8.50 -7.54
N ALA A 115 0.52 7.21 -7.37
CA ALA A 115 0.83 6.18 -8.35
C ALA A 115 0.03 6.40 -9.65
N TYR A 116 -1.26 6.74 -9.55
CA TYR A 116 -2.08 7.12 -10.70
C TYR A 116 -1.45 8.29 -11.47
N ARG A 117 -1.08 9.38 -10.79
CA ARG A 117 -0.44 10.54 -11.44
C ARG A 117 0.87 10.16 -12.13
N GLY A 118 1.71 9.38 -11.46
CA GLY A 118 2.98 8.91 -11.98
C GLY A 118 2.80 8.07 -13.25
N VAL A 119 2.01 7.00 -13.17
CA VAL A 119 1.76 6.08 -14.28
C VAL A 119 1.02 6.75 -15.45
N LYS A 120 0.06 7.63 -15.16
CA LYS A 120 -0.62 8.43 -16.20
C LYS A 120 0.36 9.31 -16.96
N ARG A 121 1.30 9.96 -16.26
CA ARG A 121 2.36 10.75 -16.91
C ARG A 121 3.28 9.90 -17.77
N LEU A 122 3.48 8.63 -17.42
CA LEU A 122 4.23 7.67 -18.24
C LEU A 122 3.45 7.16 -19.47
N GLY A 123 2.18 7.52 -19.63
CA GLY A 123 1.38 7.16 -20.81
C GLY A 123 0.93 5.70 -20.85
N VAL A 124 0.93 4.99 -19.72
CA VAL A 124 0.63 3.54 -19.65
C VAL A 124 -0.50 3.18 -18.70
N ILE A 125 -1.33 4.16 -18.31
CA ILE A 125 -2.36 3.97 -17.29
C ILE A 125 -3.42 2.91 -17.64
N ASP A 126 -3.76 2.76 -18.93
CA ASP A 126 -4.75 1.78 -19.39
C ASP A 126 -4.29 0.32 -19.23
N ARG A 127 -2.97 0.11 -19.11
CA ARG A 127 -2.34 -1.23 -18.96
C ARG A 127 -1.73 -1.44 -17.59
N TYR A 128 -1.85 -0.47 -16.69
CA TYR A 128 -1.25 -0.54 -15.37
C TYR A 128 -2.07 -1.40 -14.42
N GLU A 129 -1.38 -2.29 -13.71
CA GLU A 129 -1.95 -3.07 -12.62
C GLU A 129 -1.57 -2.44 -11.27
N CYS A 130 -2.57 -2.19 -10.42
CA CYS A 130 -2.42 -1.36 -9.23
C CYS A 130 -1.51 -2.01 -8.17
N GLY A 131 -0.24 -1.61 -8.15
CA GLY A 131 0.73 -2.06 -7.15
C GLY A 131 0.40 -1.64 -5.72
N VAL A 132 -0.27 -0.49 -5.55
CA VAL A 132 -0.63 0.03 -4.21
C VAL A 132 -1.63 -0.89 -3.52
N MET A 133 -2.75 -1.20 -4.17
CA MET A 133 -3.74 -2.12 -3.60
C MET A 133 -3.23 -3.54 -3.54
N TYR A 134 -2.48 -3.99 -4.56
CA TYR A 134 -1.87 -5.32 -4.55
C TYR A 134 -0.94 -5.53 -3.36
N ARG A 135 -0.22 -4.50 -2.91
CA ARG A 135 0.60 -4.57 -1.70
C ARG A 135 -0.23 -4.82 -0.44
N ILE A 136 -1.38 -4.15 -0.29
CA ILE A 136 -2.29 -4.37 0.84
C ILE A 136 -2.81 -5.82 0.81
N PHE A 137 -3.15 -6.35 -0.36
CA PHE A 137 -3.56 -7.74 -0.53
C PHE A 137 -2.45 -8.72 -0.11
N CYS A 138 -1.21 -8.48 -0.55
CA CYS A 138 -0.07 -9.28 -0.12
C CYS A 138 0.18 -9.23 1.39
N TRP A 139 -0.10 -8.10 2.07
CA TRP A 139 -0.04 -8.05 3.54
C TRP A 139 -1.05 -9.03 4.15
N LEU A 140 -2.30 -8.98 3.71
CA LEU A 140 -3.36 -9.86 4.20
C LEU A 140 -3.03 -11.34 3.96
N ASP A 141 -2.51 -11.66 2.77
CA ASP A 141 -2.02 -13.01 2.43
C ASP A 141 -0.89 -13.47 3.36
N CYS A 142 0.11 -12.60 3.62
CA CYS A 142 1.22 -12.90 4.52
C CYS A 142 0.76 -13.10 5.97
N LEU A 143 -0.33 -12.46 6.38
CA LEU A 143 -0.94 -12.64 7.69
C LEU A 143 -1.87 -13.87 7.75
N GLY A 144 -2.11 -14.54 6.61
CA GLY A 144 -2.98 -15.72 6.53
C GLY A 144 -4.47 -15.39 6.67
N ILE A 145 -4.87 -14.16 6.35
CA ILE A 145 -6.24 -13.69 6.52
C ILE A 145 -7.02 -13.99 5.24
N GLN A 146 -8.20 -14.58 5.37
CA GLN A 146 -9.13 -14.68 4.26
C GLN A 146 -9.89 -13.37 4.09
N TYR A 147 -10.06 -12.90 2.87
CA TYR A 147 -10.75 -11.63 2.62
C TYR A 147 -11.49 -11.61 1.28
N ARG A 148 -12.43 -10.67 1.15
CA ARG A 148 -13.13 -10.34 -0.10
C ARG A 148 -13.02 -8.83 -0.34
N VAL A 149 -12.65 -8.46 -1.56
CA VAL A 149 -12.48 -7.07 -1.97
C VAL A 149 -13.65 -6.62 -2.85
N SER A 150 -14.10 -5.39 -2.66
CA SER A 150 -15.06 -4.72 -3.54
C SER A 150 -14.64 -3.26 -3.77
N PRO A 151 -14.41 -2.80 -5.00
CA PRO A 151 -14.45 -3.58 -6.24
C PRO A 151 -13.24 -4.51 -6.38
N ASN A 152 -13.45 -5.71 -6.94
CA ASN A 152 -12.37 -6.68 -7.20
C ASN A 152 -11.76 -6.47 -8.59
N GLU A 153 -10.88 -5.48 -8.70
CA GLU A 153 -10.28 -5.04 -9.97
C GLU A 153 -8.76 -5.00 -9.85
N ILE A 154 -8.06 -5.44 -10.91
CA ILE A 154 -6.58 -5.45 -10.94
C ILE A 154 -6.02 -4.08 -11.37
N GLY A 155 -6.77 -3.33 -12.19
CA GLY A 155 -6.34 -2.04 -12.75
C GLY A 155 -6.48 -0.83 -11.81
N CYS A 156 -6.26 0.37 -12.36
CA CYS A 156 -6.42 1.62 -11.59
C CYS A 156 -7.89 2.04 -11.45
N LEU A 157 -8.45 1.94 -10.24
CA LEU A 157 -9.81 2.42 -9.94
C LEU A 157 -10.00 3.91 -10.24
N PHE A 158 -8.99 4.72 -9.93
CA PHE A 158 -9.04 6.16 -10.17
C PHE A 158 -9.18 6.49 -11.66
N HIS A 159 -8.49 5.74 -12.52
CA HIS A 159 -8.59 5.87 -13.97
C HIS A 159 -9.96 5.41 -14.49
N LYS A 160 -10.46 4.28 -13.98
CA LYS A 160 -11.71 3.66 -14.43
C LYS A 160 -12.97 4.41 -13.97
N TYR A 161 -12.96 4.94 -12.74
CA TYR A 161 -14.16 5.47 -12.08
C TYR A 161 -14.03 6.93 -11.64
N GLY A 162 -12.87 7.57 -11.86
CA GLY A 162 -12.60 8.92 -11.36
C GLY A 162 -12.37 9.01 -9.84
N LYS A 163 -12.43 7.87 -9.14
CA LYS A 163 -12.22 7.75 -7.70
C LYS A 163 -11.56 6.42 -7.35
N CYS A 164 -10.78 6.37 -6.27
CA CYS A 164 -10.21 5.14 -5.76
C CYS A 164 -10.70 4.93 -4.33
N ALA A 165 -11.70 4.05 -4.17
CA ALA A 165 -12.27 3.70 -2.89
C ALA A 165 -12.88 2.30 -2.96
N GLY A 166 -13.01 1.65 -1.81
CA GLY A 166 -13.64 0.34 -1.71
C GLY A 166 -13.60 -0.24 -0.31
N ASP A 167 -14.04 -1.50 -0.22
CA ASP A 167 -14.20 -2.26 1.01
C ASP A 167 -13.50 -3.63 0.91
N ILE A 168 -12.77 -4.00 1.96
CA ILE A 168 -12.17 -5.33 2.18
C ILE A 168 -12.92 -5.93 3.37
N ARG A 169 -13.71 -6.97 3.11
CA ARG A 169 -14.33 -7.77 4.17
C ARG A 169 -13.37 -8.87 4.60
N LEU A 170 -13.08 -8.92 5.89
CA LEU A 170 -12.15 -9.85 6.52
C LEU A 170 -12.90 -11.06 7.09
N PHE A 171 -12.29 -12.24 7.00
CA PHE A 171 -12.80 -13.50 7.53
C PHE A 171 -11.73 -14.14 8.41
N SER A 172 -12.16 -14.61 9.58
CA SER A 172 -11.35 -15.31 10.59
C SER A 172 -11.81 -16.75 10.73
#